data_AF-A0A8J7LKW1-F1
#
_entry.id   AF-A0A8J7LKW1-F1
#
_cell.length_a   1.000
_cell.length_b   1.000
_cell.length_c   1.000
_cell.angle_alpha   90.00
_cell.angle_beta   90.00
_cell.angle_gamma   90.00
#
_symmetry.space_group_name_H-M   'P 1'
#
loop_
_entity.id
_entity.type
_entity.pdbx_description
1 polymer ?
#
loop_
_entity_poly.entity_id
_entity_poly.type
_entity_poly.pdbx_seq_one_letter_code
_entity_poly.pdbx_strand_id
1 'polypeptide(L)' 'MTSPDPIAGAFPSHILTCSETGQWWMCQSEEFANNMARDAGLTKFKITELAQ' A
#
# COMPACT_ATOMS: atom_id res chain seq x y z
N MET A 1 17.03 -19.09 -22.19
CA MET A 1 17.07 -17.78 -21.53
C MET A 1 15.62 -17.36 -21.34
N THR A 2 15.04 -17.65 -20.19
CA THR A 2 13.69 -17.16 -19.84
C THR A 2 13.83 -15.68 -19.53
N SER A 3 13.25 -14.81 -20.37
CA SER A 3 12.94 -13.44 -19.97
C SER A 3 12.27 -13.52 -18.60
N PRO A 4 12.61 -12.66 -17.63
CA PRO A 4 11.73 -12.53 -16.48
C PRO A 4 10.38 -12.14 -17.06
N ASP A 5 9.38 -13.01 -16.87
CA ASP A 5 7.99 -12.60 -17.00
C ASP A 5 7.89 -11.23 -16.33
N PRO A 6 7.22 -10.23 -16.95
CA PRO A 6 6.90 -9.05 -16.19
C PRO A 6 6.26 -9.62 -14.94
N ILE A 7 6.88 -9.43 -13.77
CA ILE A 7 6.17 -9.58 -12.50
C ILE A 7 4.93 -8.80 -12.83
N ALA A 8 3.80 -9.50 -12.95
CA ALA A 8 2.52 -8.88 -13.23
C ALA A 8 2.29 -8.08 -11.96
N GLY A 9 2.95 -6.93 -11.93
CA GLY A 9 3.15 -6.12 -10.77
C GLY A 9 1.76 -5.63 -10.57
N ALA A 10 1.08 -6.23 -9.60
CA ALA A 10 -0.21 -5.77 -9.15
C ALA A 10 0.02 -4.29 -8.87
N PHE A 11 -0.38 -3.45 -9.83
CA PHE A 11 -0.18 -2.03 -9.72
C PHE A 11 -0.89 -1.67 -8.43
N PRO A 12 -0.18 -1.09 -7.45
CA PRO A 12 -0.78 -0.84 -6.15
C PRO A 12 -2.00 0.03 -6.39
N SER A 13 -3.16 -0.50 -6.00
CA SER A 13 -4.42 0.21 -6.21
C SER A 13 -4.66 1.24 -5.10
N HIS A 14 -3.91 1.13 -3.99
CA HIS A 14 -4.10 1.97 -2.81
C HIS A 14 -2.77 2.49 -2.26
N ILE A 15 -2.79 3.69 -1.69
CA ILE A 15 -1.72 4.25 -0.88
C ILE A 15 -2.21 4.40 0.55
N LEU A 16 -1.47 3.82 1.49
CA LEU A 16 -1.57 4.10 2.91
C LEU A 16 -0.61 5.25 3.26
N THR A 17 -1.12 6.30 3.89
CA THR A 17 -0.29 7.41 4.39
C THR A 17 -0.51 7.58 5.89
N CYS A 18 0.56 7.65 6.66
CA CYS A 18 0.51 8.00 8.08
C CYS A 18 0.84 9.48 8.25
N SER A 19 -0.08 10.24 8.83
CA SER A 19 0.11 11.68 9.05
C SER A 19 1.07 11.99 10.20
N GLU A 20 1.19 11.11 11.19
CA GLU A 20 2.04 11.32 12.36
C GLU A 20 3.52 11.04 12.06
N THR A 21 3.81 10.05 11.21
CA THR A 21 5.20 9.68 10.86
C THR A 21 5.66 10.21 9.51
N GLY A 22 4.73 10.73 8.69
CA GLY A 22 5.03 11.15 7.32
C GLY A 22 5.39 9.98 6.39
N GLN A 23 5.16 8.75 6.82
CA GLN A 23 5.45 7.55 6.03
C GLN A 23 4.30 7.21 5.09
N TRP A 24 4.64 6.64 3.94
CA TRP A 24 3.67 6.19 2.95
C TRP A 24 4.04 4.80 2.42
N TRP A 25 3.02 3.97 2.19
CA TRP A 25 3.14 2.61 1.68
C TRP A 25 2.17 2.40 0.53
N MET A 26 2.67 1.77 -0.53
CA MET A 26 1.84 1.32 -1.63
C MET A 26 1.27 -0.07 -1.31
N CYS A 27 -0.06 -0.18 -1.36
CA CYS A 27 -0.81 -1.36 -0.97
C CYS A 27 -1.60 -1.90 -2.17
N GLN A 28 -1.73 -3.22 -2.24
CA GLN A 28 -2.51 -3.86 -3.30
C GLN A 28 -4.02 -3.77 -3.02
N SER A 29 -4.42 -3.64 -1.75
CA SER A 29 -5.82 -3.50 -1.34
C SER A 29 -5.94 -2.69 -0.06
N GLU A 30 -7.14 -2.18 0.20
CA GLU A 30 -7.49 -1.51 1.46
C GLU A 30 -7.33 -2.43 2.68
N GLU A 31 -7.71 -3.72 2.56
CA GLU A 31 -7.58 -4.68 3.66
C GLU A 31 -6.11 -4.88 4.06
N PHE A 32 -5.22 -4.95 3.06
CA PHE A 32 -3.77 -5.04 3.31
C PHE A 32 -3.24 -3.78 4.00
N ALA A 33 -3.67 -2.60 3.55
CA ALA A 33 -3.32 -1.33 4.17
C ALA A 33 -3.77 -1.23 5.64
N ASN A 34 -4.99 -1.67 5.94
CA ASN A 34 -5.50 -1.71 7.32
C ASN A 34 -4.70 -2.66 8.21
N ASN A 35 -4.35 -3.85 7.70
CA ASN A 35 -3.54 -4.80 8.44
C ASN A 35 -2.14 -4.24 8.74
N MET A 36 -1.48 -3.60 7.77
CA MET A 36 -0.20 -2.92 7.99
C MET A 36 -0.32 -1.77 8.98
N ALA A 37 -1.36 -0.94 8.89
CA ALA A 37 -1.56 0.16 9.82
C ALA A 37 -1.72 -0.36 11.26
N ARG A 38 -2.47 -1.45 11.46
CA ARG A 38 -2.63 -2.10 12.75
C ARG A 38 -1.32 -2.67 13.29
N ASP A 39 -0.56 -3.38 12.45
CA ASP A 39 0.73 -3.98 12.84
C ASP A 39 1.76 -2.93 13.23
N ALA A 40 1.78 -1.82 12.49
CA ALA A 40 2.61 -0.65 12.78
C ALA A 40 2.09 0.22 13.95
N GLY A 41 0.95 -0.14 14.57
CA GLY A 41 0.35 0.61 15.68
C GLY A 41 -0.15 2.01 15.29
N LEU A 42 -0.45 2.23 14.02
CA LEU A 42 -0.92 3.51 13.49
C LEU A 42 -2.38 3.73 13.86
N THR A 43 -2.65 4.78 14.63
CA THR A 43 -4.01 5.16 15.03
C THR A 43 -4.58 6.31 14.19
N LYS A 44 -3.71 7.06 13.51
CA LYS A 44 -4.07 8.13 12.56
C LYS A 44 -3.41 7.89 11.21
N PHE A 45 -4.17 7.36 10.27
CA PHE A 45 -3.73 7.12 8.91
C PHE A 45 -4.86 7.43 7.91
N LYS A 46 -4.49 7.59 6.64
CA LYS A 46 -5.42 7.74 5.53
C LYS A 46 -5.04 6.79 4.41
N ILE A 47 -6.01 6.02 3.95
CA ILE A 47 -5.90 5.21 2.74
C ILE A 47 -6.51 6.01 1.60
N THR A 48 -5.79 6.10 0.48
CA THR A 48 -6.22 6.80 -0.73
C THR A 48 -6.13 5.83 -1.90
N GLU A 49 -7.20 5.68 -2.66
CA GLU A 49 -7.19 4.91 -3.91
C GLU A 49 -6.40 5.67 -4.98
N LEU A 50 -5.58 4.94 -5.74
CA LEU A 50 -4.91 5.46 -6.92
C LEU A 50 -5.82 5.29 -8.12
N ALA A 51 -6.37 6.39 -8.63
CA ALA A 51 -7.02 6.39 -9.93
C ALA A 51 -5.98 6.03 -11.01
N GLN A 52 -6.28 5.01 -11.81
CA GLN A 52 -5.44 4.57 -12.94
C GLN A 52 -5.48 5.56 -14.10
#